data_AF-A0A661D8L8-F1
#
_entry.id   AF-A0A661D8L8-F1
#
_cell.length_a   1.000
_cell.length_b   1.000
_cell.length_c   1.000
_cell.angle_alpha   90.00
_cell.angle_beta   90.00
_cell.angle_gamma   90.00
#
_symmetry.space_group_name_H-M   'P 1'
#
loop_
_entity.id
_entity.type
_entity.pdbx_description
1 polymer ?
#
loop_
_entity_poly.entity_id
_entity_poly.type
_entity_poly.pdbx_seq_one_letter_code
_entity_poly.pdbx_strand_id
1 'polypeptide(L)'
;MKKYDKVNEVNELHSKAMEIAQSAFVARIQGELDKVKQLSLKAYEYEREAAMRLLNDYDIEPTRSVLFRSAASLALNFEDYREAEKMIALGLLGNPPAEILEELTELFISNIPVQPTKSISISLSQHRCSPVFPLAAVSVG
;
A
#
# COMPACT_ATOMS: atom_id res chain seq x y z
N MET A 1 24.40 0.72 4.39
CA MET A 1 23.77 0.65 5.74
C MET A 1 23.63 -0.82 6.11
N LYS A 2 23.93 -1.23 7.35
CA LYS A 2 23.76 -2.64 7.73
C LYS A 2 22.27 -2.92 7.91
N LYS A 3 21.83 -4.16 7.62
CA LYS A 3 20.42 -4.60 7.75
C LYS A 3 19.81 -4.24 9.12
N TYR A 4 20.59 -4.40 10.18
CA TYR A 4 20.18 -4.11 11.57
C TYR A 4 19.97 -2.62 11.86
N ASP A 5 20.80 -1.74 11.32
CA ASP A 5 20.66 -0.28 11.54
C ASP A 5 19.33 0.22 10.97
N LYS A 6 18.95 -0.33 9.80
CA LYS A 6 17.68 -0.01 9.13
C LYS A 6 16.47 -0.47 9.93
N VAL A 7 16.51 -1.68 10.49
CA VAL A 7 15.43 -2.20 11.34
C VAL A 7 15.25 -1.35 12.60
N ASN A 8 16.34 -0.88 13.20
CA ASN A 8 16.26 0.01 14.36
C ASN A 8 15.61 1.35 14.00
N GLU A 9 16.00 1.96 12.87
CA GLU A 9 15.41 3.22 12.40
C GLU A 9 13.90 3.11 12.17
N VAL A 10 13.43 2.04 11.50
CA VAL A 10 11.99 1.85 11.27
C VAL A 10 11.23 1.55 12.56
N ASN A 11 11.86 0.86 13.51
CA ASN A 11 11.26 0.62 14.82
C ASN A 11 11.10 1.92 15.61
N GLU A 12 12.07 2.84 15.55
CA GLU A 12 11.95 4.15 16.18
C GLU A 12 10.81 4.98 15.59
N LEU A 13 10.64 4.94 14.26
CA LEU A 13 9.54 5.63 13.58
C LEU A 13 8.20 5.01 13.95
N HIS A 14 8.12 3.68 13.97
CA HIS A 14 6.94 2.94 14.41
C HIS A 14 6.55 3.28 15.85
N SER A 15 7.51 3.28 16.79
CA SER A 15 7.25 3.66 18.18
C SER A 15 6.71 5.08 18.29
N LYS A 16 7.30 6.05 17.56
CA LYS A 16 6.80 7.43 17.52
C LYS A 16 5.37 7.50 16.95
N ALA A 17 5.08 6.75 15.88
CA ALA A 17 3.74 6.68 15.32
C ALA A 17 2.72 6.17 16.36
N MET A 18 3.05 5.10 17.09
CA MET A 18 2.16 4.51 18.09
C MET A 18 1.94 5.43 19.30
N GLU A 19 2.96 6.15 19.77
CA GLU A 19 2.81 7.16 20.83
C GLU A 19 1.86 8.29 20.42
N ILE A 20 1.99 8.77 19.19
CA ILE A 20 1.12 9.83 18.65
C ILE A 20 -0.30 9.29 18.42
N ALA A 21 -0.45 8.06 17.91
CA ALA A 21 -1.75 7.42 17.74
C ALA A 21 -2.47 7.23 19.09
N GLN A 22 -1.75 6.83 20.13
CA GLN A 22 -2.27 6.75 21.49
C GLN A 22 -2.74 8.14 21.98
N SER A 23 -1.98 9.19 21.68
CA SER A 23 -2.37 10.57 22.00
C SER A 23 -3.64 10.99 21.23
N ALA A 24 -3.76 10.62 19.96
CA ALA A 24 -4.97 10.85 19.16
C ALA A 24 -6.19 10.13 19.76
N PHE A 25 -6.00 8.90 20.25
CA PHE A 25 -7.04 8.14 20.93
C PHE A 25 -7.52 8.82 22.21
N VAL A 26 -6.60 9.35 23.02
CA VAL A 26 -6.94 10.13 24.23
C VAL A 26 -7.70 11.40 23.87
N ALA A 27 -7.24 12.16 22.88
CA ALA A 27 -7.94 13.35 22.38
C ALA A 27 -9.36 13.04 21.90
N ARG A 28 -9.57 11.87 21.28
CA ARG A 28 -10.89 11.40 20.84
C ARG A 28 -11.83 11.16 22.01
N ILE A 29 -11.35 10.54 23.09
CA ILE A 29 -12.13 10.34 24.32
C ILE A 29 -12.50 11.69 24.95
N GLN A 30 -11.62 12.69 24.85
CA GLN A 30 -11.85 14.04 25.37
C GLN A 30 -12.72 14.92 24.45
N GLY A 31 -13.12 14.42 23.27
CA GLY A 31 -13.91 15.18 22.30
C GLY A 31 -13.14 16.24 21.52
N GLU A 32 -11.80 16.23 21.57
CA GLU A 32 -10.94 17.22 20.93
C GLU A 32 -10.70 16.87 19.44
N LEU A 33 -11.74 16.91 18.61
CA LEU A 33 -11.73 16.39 17.24
C LEU A 33 -10.64 16.99 16.33
N ASP A 34 -10.32 18.28 16.49
CA ASP A 34 -9.25 18.92 15.71
C ASP A 34 -7.88 18.30 16.00
N LYS A 35 -7.60 18.01 17.28
CA LYS A 35 -6.37 17.32 17.69
C LYS A 35 -6.36 15.88 17.23
N VAL A 36 -7.50 15.18 17.25
CA VAL A 36 -7.59 13.81 16.71
C VAL A 36 -7.14 13.80 15.26
N LYS A 37 -7.66 14.71 14.43
CA LYS A 37 -7.29 14.78 13.01
C LYS A 37 -5.79 15.04 12.82
N GLN A 38 -5.24 16.02 13.53
CA GLN A 38 -3.82 16.38 13.43
C GLN A 38 -2.89 15.27 13.90
N LEU A 39 -3.19 14.65 15.05
CA LEU A 39 -2.38 13.58 15.63
C LEU A 39 -2.48 12.30 14.78
N SER A 40 -3.67 11.92 14.33
CA SER A 40 -3.85 10.75 13.47
C SER A 40 -3.08 10.87 12.15
N LEU A 41 -3.13 12.04 11.49
CA LEU A 41 -2.36 12.28 10.28
C LEU A 41 -0.85 12.15 10.55
N LYS A 42 -0.37 12.76 11.63
CA LYS A 42 1.05 12.70 12.00
C LYS A 42 1.51 11.29 12.35
N ALA A 43 0.69 10.51 13.06
CA ALA A 43 0.97 9.11 13.33
C ALA A 43 1.08 8.30 12.04
N TYR A 44 0.13 8.48 11.12
CA TYR A 44 0.16 7.84 9.82
C TYR A 44 1.41 8.21 9.00
N GLU A 45 1.84 9.48 9.00
CA GLU A 45 3.03 9.92 8.28
C GLU A 45 4.29 9.16 8.75
N TYR A 46 4.50 9.05 10.07
CA TYR A 46 5.62 8.29 10.63
C TYR A 46 5.55 6.80 10.28
N GLU A 47 4.36 6.20 10.39
CA GLU A 47 4.16 4.78 10.10
C GLU A 47 4.39 4.48 8.62
N ARG A 48 3.87 5.33 7.73
CA ARG A 48 4.11 5.25 6.29
C ARG A 48 5.58 5.39 5.99
N GLU A 49 6.28 6.32 6.63
CA GLU A 49 7.73 6.49 6.44
C GLU A 49 8.52 5.25 6.87
N ALA A 50 8.11 4.60 7.97
CA ALA A 50 8.70 3.34 8.43
C ALA A 50 8.46 2.20 7.42
N ALA A 51 7.22 2.02 6.98
CA ALA A 51 6.84 0.98 6.02
C ALA A 51 7.55 1.18 4.66
N MET A 52 7.56 2.41 4.15
CA MET A 52 8.15 2.74 2.85
C MET A 52 9.67 2.57 2.84
N ARG A 53 10.35 2.71 3.98
CA ARG A 53 11.78 2.36 4.09
C ARG A 53 12.04 0.89 3.80
N LEU A 54 11.09 0.00 4.14
CA LEU A 54 11.19 -1.45 3.92
C LEU A 54 10.51 -1.92 2.62
N LEU A 55 10.05 -1.00 1.76
CA LEU A 55 9.23 -1.31 0.59
C LEU A 55 9.76 -2.50 -0.22
N ASN A 56 11.06 -2.49 -0.53
CA ASN A 56 11.73 -3.48 -1.37
C ASN A 56 12.50 -4.56 -0.56
N ASP A 57 12.43 -4.55 0.77
CA ASP A 57 13.18 -5.46 1.63
C ASP A 57 12.34 -6.66 2.06
N TYR A 58 12.00 -7.52 1.09
CA TYR A 58 11.15 -8.71 1.31
C TYR A 58 11.76 -9.74 2.28
N ASP A 59 13.07 -9.69 2.52
CA ASP A 59 13.78 -10.58 3.47
C ASP A 59 13.65 -10.12 4.95
N ILE A 60 12.84 -9.09 5.23
CA ILE A 60 12.60 -8.50 6.57
C ILE A 60 11.15 -8.74 7.02
N GLU A 61 10.54 -9.80 6.54
CA GLU A 61 9.25 -10.24 7.07
C GLU A 61 9.44 -10.91 8.44
N PRO A 62 8.52 -10.70 9.41
CA PRO A 62 7.22 -10.05 9.25
C PRO A 62 7.22 -8.54 9.46
N THR A 63 8.35 -7.94 9.87
CA THR A 63 8.42 -6.50 10.22
C THR A 63 7.89 -5.61 9.10
N ARG A 64 8.25 -5.89 7.84
CA ARG A 64 7.77 -5.15 6.68
C ARG A 64 6.24 -5.19 6.57
N SER A 65 5.64 -6.37 6.52
CA SER A 65 4.18 -6.52 6.40
C SER A 65 3.42 -5.95 7.60
N VAL A 66 3.96 -6.06 8.82
CA VAL A 66 3.39 -5.46 10.02
C VAL A 66 3.31 -3.93 9.92
N LEU A 67 4.37 -3.27 9.43
CA LEU A 67 4.37 -1.81 9.25
C LEU A 67 3.35 -1.37 8.19
N PHE A 68 3.24 -2.09 7.07
CA PHE A 68 2.22 -1.79 6.06
C PHE A 68 0.79 -1.99 6.58
N ARG A 69 0.54 -3.07 7.34
CA ARG A 69 -0.76 -3.31 7.99
C ARG A 69 -1.11 -2.19 8.96
N SER A 70 -0.16 -1.80 9.81
CA SER A 70 -0.31 -0.70 10.76
C SER A 70 -0.57 0.64 10.08
N ALA A 71 0.18 0.97 9.01
CA ALA A 71 -0.04 2.17 8.21
C ALA A 71 -1.45 2.18 7.57
N ALA A 72 -1.92 1.04 7.08
CA ALA A 72 -3.27 0.91 6.55
C ALA A 72 -4.35 1.14 7.63
N SER A 73 -4.20 0.54 8.81
CA SER A 73 -5.11 0.75 9.94
C SER A 73 -5.15 2.22 10.38
N LEU A 74 -4.00 2.91 10.40
CA LEU A 74 -3.96 4.34 10.71
C LEU A 74 -4.63 5.20 9.63
N ALA A 75 -4.46 4.87 8.35
CA ALA A 75 -5.15 5.57 7.25
C ALA A 75 -6.69 5.47 7.37
N LEU A 76 -7.19 4.28 7.76
CA LEU A 76 -8.62 4.06 7.97
C LEU A 76 -9.20 4.91 9.11
N ASN A 77 -8.41 5.27 10.14
CA ASN A 77 -8.88 6.10 11.25
C ASN A 77 -9.32 7.51 10.84
N PHE A 78 -8.91 7.99 9.67
CA PHE A 78 -9.35 9.27 9.11
C PHE A 78 -10.02 9.13 7.73
N GLU A 79 -10.54 7.93 7.43
CA GLU A 79 -11.32 7.60 6.24
C GLU A 79 -10.58 7.82 4.90
N ASP A 80 -9.25 7.81 4.90
CA ASP A 80 -8.48 7.83 3.65
C ASP A 80 -8.33 6.41 3.09
N TYR A 81 -9.44 5.91 2.55
CA TYR A 81 -9.52 4.57 1.96
C TYR A 81 -8.52 4.36 0.84
N ARG A 82 -8.18 5.42 0.09
CA ARG A 82 -7.25 5.34 -1.03
C ARG A 82 -5.82 5.10 -0.53
N GLU A 83 -5.40 5.78 0.53
CA GLU A 83 -4.11 5.50 1.15
C GLU A 83 -4.09 4.15 1.88
N ALA A 84 -5.19 3.77 2.55
CA ALA A 84 -5.30 2.46 3.17
C ALA A 84 -5.14 1.32 2.14
N GLU A 85 -5.86 1.40 1.01
CA GLU A 85 -5.75 0.44 -0.09
C GLU A 85 -4.31 0.33 -0.61
N LYS A 86 -3.63 1.47 -0.82
CA LYS A 86 -2.22 1.46 -1.26
C LYS A 86 -1.34 0.75 -0.25
N MET A 87 -1.46 1.05 1.04
CA MET A 87 -0.64 0.42 2.07
C MET A 87 -0.90 -1.09 2.14
N ILE A 88 -2.16 -1.51 2.01
CA ILE A 88 -2.52 -2.93 1.96
C ILE A 88 -1.87 -3.62 0.76
N ALA A 89 -2.04 -3.06 -0.44
CA ALA A 89 -1.47 -3.62 -1.66
C ALA A 89 0.06 -3.75 -1.57
N LEU A 90 0.74 -2.76 -1.01
CA LEU A 90 2.18 -2.80 -0.81
C LEU A 90 2.61 -3.85 0.23
N GLY A 91 1.85 -4.02 1.31
CA GLY A 91 2.06 -5.11 2.26
C GLY A 91 1.97 -6.48 1.59
N LEU A 92 0.87 -6.71 0.85
CA LEU A 92 0.58 -7.95 0.12
C LEU A 92 1.57 -8.27 -1.01
N LEU A 93 2.24 -7.26 -1.59
CA LEU A 93 3.24 -7.46 -2.64
C LEU A 93 4.46 -8.28 -2.19
N GLY A 94 4.71 -8.36 -0.87
CA GLY A 94 5.82 -9.12 -0.31
C GLY A 94 5.51 -10.59 -0.07
N ASN A 95 6.07 -11.12 1.01
CA ASN A 95 5.79 -12.48 1.48
C ASN A 95 5.31 -12.44 2.94
N PRO A 96 4.19 -11.75 3.24
CA PRO A 96 3.67 -11.68 4.60
C PRO A 96 3.38 -13.09 5.13
N PRO A 97 3.64 -13.37 6.42
CA PRO A 97 3.19 -14.62 7.02
C PRO A 97 1.66 -14.70 6.99
N ALA A 98 1.12 -15.92 7.07
CA ALA A 98 -0.31 -16.20 6.88
C ALA A 98 -1.21 -15.33 7.75
N GLU A 99 -0.85 -15.11 9.02
CA GLU A 99 -1.62 -14.27 9.94
C GLU A 99 -1.73 -12.81 9.45
N ILE A 100 -0.62 -12.20 9.02
CA ILE A 100 -0.63 -10.81 8.53
C ILE A 100 -1.29 -10.71 7.15
N LEU A 101 -1.15 -11.75 6.32
CA LEU A 101 -1.85 -11.83 5.03
C LEU A 101 -3.37 -11.79 5.24
N GLU A 102 -3.87 -12.57 6.20
CA GLU A 102 -5.29 -12.61 6.55
C GLU A 102 -5.78 -11.26 7.05
N GLU A 103 -5.06 -10.63 7.99
CA GLU A 103 -5.41 -9.30 8.50
C GLU A 103 -5.40 -8.22 7.40
N LEU A 104 -4.40 -8.21 6.51
CA LEU A 104 -4.35 -7.28 5.38
C LEU A 104 -5.53 -7.48 4.42
N THR A 105 -5.88 -8.73 4.17
CA THR A 105 -7.01 -9.09 3.31
C THR A 105 -8.34 -8.68 3.94
N GLU A 106 -8.51 -8.91 5.23
CA GLU A 106 -9.69 -8.50 5.98
C GLU A 106 -9.83 -6.98 6.03
N LEU A 107 -8.73 -6.24 6.24
CA LEU A 107 -8.73 -4.79 6.15
C LEU A 107 -9.24 -4.31 4.78
N PHE A 108 -8.82 -4.95 3.69
CA PHE A 108 -9.27 -4.63 2.34
C PHE A 108 -10.77 -4.89 2.17
N ILE A 109 -11.21 -6.12 2.44
CA ILE A 109 -12.59 -6.55 2.20
C ILE A 109 -13.59 -5.77 3.05
N SER A 110 -13.27 -5.55 4.32
CA SER A 110 -14.22 -4.99 5.29
C SER A 110 -14.30 -3.46 5.23
N ASN A 111 -13.25 -2.77 4.77
CA ASN A 111 -13.18 -1.31 4.88
C ASN A 111 -13.05 -0.57 3.54
N ILE A 112 -12.57 -1.22 2.47
CA ILE A 112 -12.32 -0.53 1.21
C ILE A 112 -13.56 -0.61 0.31
N PRO A 113 -14.15 0.53 -0.09
CA PRO A 113 -15.32 0.53 -0.95
C PRO A 113 -14.93 0.11 -2.37
N VAL A 114 -15.42 -1.05 -2.80
CA VAL A 114 -15.23 -1.52 -4.18
C VAL A 114 -16.17 -0.76 -5.10
N GLN A 115 -15.61 0.00 -6.04
CA GLN A 115 -16.41 0.66 -7.07
C GLN A 115 -16.99 -0.41 -8.01
N PRO A 116 -18.31 -0.42 -8.28
CA PRO A 116 -18.88 -1.34 -9.23
C PRO A 116 -18.26 -1.07 -10.60
N THR A 117 -17.55 -2.06 -11.13
CA THR A 117 -16.94 -1.95 -12.45
C THR A 117 -18.06 -1.91 -13.49
N LYS A 118 -18.17 -0.79 -14.22
CA LYS A 118 -19.02 -0.75 -15.41
C LYS A 118 -18.38 -1.69 -16.42
N SER A 119 -19.13 -2.70 -16.87
CA SER A 119 -18.70 -3.59 -17.94
C SER A 119 -18.50 -2.75 -19.21
N ILE A 120 -17.25 -2.45 -19.54
CA ILE A 120 -16.92 -1.83 -20.82
C ILE A 120 -16.90 -2.95 -21.84
N SER A 121 -17.90 -3.00 -22.72
CA SER A 121 -17.87 -3.84 -23.91
C SER A 121 -16.87 -3.25 -24.91
N ILE A 122 -15.59 -3.61 -24.77
CA ILE A 122 -14.57 -3.21 -25.73
C ILE A 122 -14.72 -4.11 -26.96
N SER A 123 -15.30 -3.57 -28.03
CA SER A 123 -15.28 -4.22 -29.35
C SER A 123 -13.86 -4.12 -29.90
N LEU A 124 -13.12 -5.24 -29.90
CA LEU A 124 -11.84 -5.34 -30.57
C LEU A 124 -12.08 -5.42 -32.09
N SER A 125 -12.06 -4.28 -32.78
CA SER A 125 -12.01 -4.28 -34.24
C SER A 125 -10.65 -4.83 -34.68
N GLN A 126 -10.64 -6.04 -35.22
CA GLN A 126 -9.45 -6.64 -35.83
C GLN A 126 -9.01 -5.79 -37.03
N HIS A 127 -8.06 -4.88 -36.81
CA HIS A 127 -7.30 -4.31 -37.92
C HIS A 127 -6.42 -5.42 -38.49
N ARG A 128 -6.87 -6.04 -39.59
CA ARG A 128 -6.03 -6.90 -40.42
C ARG A 128 -4.88 -6.06 -40.97
N CYS A 129 -3.73 -6.09 -40.29
CA CYS A 129 -2.47 -5.70 -40.91
C CYS A 129 -2.19 -6.69 -42.03
N SER A 130 -2.30 -6.23 -43.28
CA SER A 130 -1.87 -6.99 -44.44
C SER A 130 -0.33 -7.02 -44.44
N PRO A 131 0.32 -8.19 -44.57
CA PRO A 131 1.77 -8.21 -44.73
C PRO A 131 2.10 -7.72 -46.14
N VAL A 132 2.72 -6.54 -46.23
CA VAL A 132 3.35 -6.08 -47.48
C VAL A 132 4.68 -6.82 -47.59
N PHE A 133 4.70 -7.96 -48.29
CA PHE A 133 5.95 -8.58 -48.71
C PHE A 133 6.50 -7.82 -49.94
N PRO A 134 7.73 -7.30 -49.91
CA PRO A 134 8.36 -6.78 -51.12
C PRO A 134 8.77 -7.95 -52.02
N LEU A 135 8.19 -8.02 -53.22
CA LEU A 135 8.59 -8.95 -54.26
C LEU A 135 9.95 -8.48 -54.83
N ALA A 136 11.05 -9.05 -54.36
CA ALA A 136 12.36 -8.83 -54.96
C ALA A 136 12.41 -9.60 -56.29
N ALA A 137 12.28 -8.87 -57.40
CA ALA A 137 12.59 -9.38 -58.73
C ALA A 137 14.12 -9.53 -58.86
N VAL A 138 14.62 -10.76 -58.77
CA VAL A 138 15.98 -11.10 -59.16
C VAL A 138 15.96 -11.37 -60.66
N SER A 139 16.45 -10.43 -61.47
CA SER A 139 16.83 -10.71 -62.86
C SER A 139 18.26 -11.21 -62.87
N VAL A 140 18.49 -12.45 -63.30
CA VAL A 140 19.81 -12.93 -63.71
C VAL A 140 19.80 -13.02 -65.22
N GLY A 141 20.77 -12.35 -65.85
CA GLY A 141 21.02 -12.40 -67.28
C GLY A 141 21.79 -13.64 -67.72
#